data_AF-A0A1Y1MSP4-F1
#
_entry.id   AF-A0A1Y1MSP4-F1
#
_cell.length_a   1.000
_cell.length_b   1.000
_cell.length_c   1.000
_cell.angle_alpha   90.00
_cell.angle_beta   90.00
_cell.angle_gamma   90.00
#
_symmetry.space_group_name_H-M   'P 1'
#
loop_
_entity.id
_entity.type
_entity.pdbx_description
1 polymer ?
#
loop_
_entity_poly.entity_id
_entity_poly.type
_entity_poly.pdbx_seq_one_letter_code
_entity_poly.pdbx_strand_id
1 'polypeptide(L)'
;MSGLPKLPGYNFFDPTLTKYHLSHTFDYINGYKIPKLGSPGIGGRELDINSVAHIESNDPVRYDPSLTYGRTRSAALPQYLPHFALYDQKCLTFKAFFKQSVVESPLEYYRVRKVNIIYFLEDDTITIMEPRIRNSGLEQGRLVRRGKIPKNNLGNYWHWKDLQVGKDIAINGVVYHTTDCDLFTRVSHWCPLLVGV
;
A
#
# COMPACT_ATOMS: atom_id res chain seq x y z
N MET A 1 21.26 27.30 -26.94
CA MET A 1 22.69 27.06 -26.63
C MET A 1 22.92 25.55 -26.43
N SER A 2 22.53 24.72 -27.40
CA SER A 2 22.73 23.26 -27.34
C SER A 2 24.07 22.92 -28.02
N GLY A 3 24.94 22.17 -27.34
CA GLY A 3 26.19 21.64 -27.93
C GLY A 3 27.51 22.20 -27.39
N LEU A 4 27.50 23.15 -26.43
CA LEU A 4 28.73 23.60 -25.77
C LEU A 4 29.08 22.69 -24.58
N PRO A 5 30.36 22.31 -24.42
CA PRO A 5 30.80 21.46 -23.32
C PRO A 5 30.74 22.24 -21.98
N LYS A 6 30.22 21.59 -20.93
CA LYS A 6 30.10 22.17 -19.57
C LYS A 6 31.43 22.14 -18.80
N LEU A 7 32.48 22.69 -19.40
CA LEU A 7 33.80 22.80 -18.78
C LEU A 7 33.90 24.07 -17.93
N PRO A 8 34.64 24.05 -16.81
CA PRO A 8 34.94 25.27 -16.06
C PRO A 8 35.62 26.29 -16.97
N GLY A 9 35.02 27.48 -17.09
CA GLY A 9 35.44 28.54 -18.03
C GLY A 9 34.50 28.73 -19.23
N TYR A 10 33.68 27.74 -19.57
CA TYR A 10 32.66 27.82 -20.63
C TYR A 10 31.26 28.11 -20.07
N ASN A 11 31.17 29.09 -19.16
CA ASN A 11 29.90 29.56 -18.59
C ASN A 11 29.66 31.02 -19.01
N PHE A 12 28.47 31.30 -19.54
CA PHE A 12 28.06 32.66 -19.90
C PHE A 12 27.12 33.20 -18.83
N PHE A 13 27.52 34.30 -18.18
CA PHE A 13 26.66 35.03 -17.25
C PHE A 13 25.84 36.06 -18.04
N ASP A 14 24.53 36.08 -17.80
CA ASP A 14 23.64 37.07 -18.39
C ASP A 14 23.52 38.29 -17.44
N PRO A 15 24.07 39.46 -17.81
CA PRO A 15 24.04 40.65 -16.96
C PRO A 15 22.66 41.31 -16.87
N THR A 16 21.70 40.90 -17.71
CA THR A 16 20.34 41.45 -17.71
C THR A 16 19.43 40.85 -16.64
N LEU A 17 19.92 39.84 -15.90
CA LEU A 17 19.22 39.23 -14.79
C LEU A 17 19.06 40.21 -13.62
N THR A 18 17.81 40.57 -13.33
CA THR A 18 17.46 41.46 -12.21
C THR A 18 16.84 40.74 -11.02
N LYS A 19 16.31 39.53 -11.25
CA LYS A 19 15.55 38.76 -10.28
C LYS A 19 16.33 37.48 -9.92
N TYR A 20 16.61 37.29 -8.62
CA TYR A 20 17.42 36.17 -8.14
C TYR A 20 16.70 35.29 -7.11
N HIS A 21 15.43 35.57 -6.84
CA HIS A 21 14.68 34.77 -5.89
C HIS A 21 14.49 33.33 -6.42
N LEU A 22 14.61 32.36 -5.51
CA LEU A 22 14.25 30.97 -5.79
C LEU A 22 12.75 30.81 -5.54
N SER A 23 12.03 30.26 -6.52
CA SER A 23 10.62 29.91 -6.33
C SER A 23 10.50 28.69 -5.42
N HIS A 24 9.44 28.64 -4.61
CA HIS A 24 9.17 27.48 -3.78
C HIS A 24 8.75 26.29 -4.66
N THR A 25 9.41 25.15 -4.49
CA THR A 25 9.17 23.93 -5.28
C THR A 25 8.48 22.83 -4.49
N PHE A 26 8.30 22.95 -3.17
CA PHE A 26 7.69 21.93 -2.32
C PHE A 26 6.87 22.52 -1.17
N ASP A 27 5.55 22.37 -1.19
CA ASP A 27 4.68 22.84 -0.11
C ASP A 27 4.52 21.77 1.00
N TYR A 28 4.18 22.20 2.22
CA TYR A 28 3.75 21.33 3.31
C TYR A 28 2.27 21.57 3.61
N ILE A 29 1.44 20.55 3.42
CA ILE A 29 0.00 20.63 3.72
C ILE A 29 -0.35 19.48 4.66
N ASN A 30 -0.87 19.80 5.85
CA ASN A 30 -1.29 18.83 6.88
C ASN A 30 -0.19 17.80 7.24
N GLY A 31 1.07 18.23 7.29
CA GLY A 31 2.22 17.38 7.62
C GLY A 31 2.84 16.61 6.45
N TYR A 32 2.25 16.71 5.25
CA TYR A 32 2.74 16.02 4.04
C TYR A 32 3.51 16.97 3.12
N LYS A 33 4.64 16.50 2.56
CA LYS A 33 5.46 17.22 1.58
C LYS A 33 4.87 17.02 0.19
N ILE A 34 4.51 18.10 -0.49
CA ILE A 34 3.85 18.07 -1.80
C ILE A 34 4.71 18.88 -2.79
N PRO A 35 5.20 18.28 -3.89
CA PRO A 35 5.92 19.03 -4.92
C PRO A 35 4.99 19.99 -5.66
N LYS A 36 5.46 21.23 -5.88
CA LYS A 36 4.78 22.24 -6.70
C LYS A 36 5.30 22.17 -8.14
N LEU A 37 4.41 21.81 -9.06
CA LEU A 37 4.74 21.73 -10.49
C LEU A 37 4.80 23.12 -11.13
N GLY A 38 5.74 23.30 -12.06
CA GLY A 38 5.79 24.48 -12.93
C GLY A 38 6.34 25.75 -12.26
N SER A 39 6.95 25.65 -11.08
CA SER A 39 7.65 26.78 -10.47
C SER A 39 8.78 27.26 -11.39
N PRO A 40 8.82 28.55 -11.76
CA PRO A 40 9.87 29.06 -12.65
C PRO A 40 11.22 29.02 -11.94
N GLY A 41 12.31 28.84 -12.69
CA GLY A 41 13.66 28.88 -12.15
C GLY A 41 14.04 30.26 -11.59
N ILE A 42 15.28 30.35 -11.11
CA ILE A 42 15.87 31.60 -10.65
C ILE A 42 15.67 32.68 -11.73
N GLY A 43 15.12 33.82 -11.31
CA GLY A 43 14.84 34.95 -12.19
C GLY A 43 13.64 34.82 -13.11
N GLY A 44 12.74 33.87 -12.85
CA GLY A 44 11.52 33.70 -13.64
C GLY A 44 11.74 32.96 -14.96
N ARG A 45 12.95 32.44 -15.18
CA ARG A 45 13.27 31.64 -16.37
C ARG A 45 12.52 30.32 -16.35
N GLU A 46 12.03 29.88 -17.51
CA GLU A 46 11.52 28.52 -17.62
C GLU A 46 12.67 27.53 -17.34
N LEU A 47 12.42 26.56 -16.48
CA LEU A 47 13.37 25.47 -16.24
C LEU A 47 13.52 24.64 -17.52
N ASP A 48 14.70 24.05 -17.74
CA ASP A 48 14.95 23.20 -18.92
C ASP A 48 13.93 22.07 -19.05
N ILE A 49 13.44 21.54 -17.92
CA ILE A 49 12.39 20.53 -17.87
C ILE A 49 11.02 21.03 -18.36
N ASN A 50 10.81 22.35 -18.49
CA ASN A 50 9.58 22.98 -18.97
C ASN A 50 9.77 23.61 -20.37
N SER A 51 11.00 23.78 -20.81
CA SER A 51 11.34 24.37 -22.11
C SER A 51 11.32 23.31 -23.22
N VAL A 52 10.73 23.66 -24.36
CA VAL A 52 10.71 22.82 -25.57
C VAL A 52 12.04 22.94 -26.35
N ALA A 53 12.86 23.96 -26.05
CA ALA A 53 14.06 24.30 -26.81
C ALA A 53 15.22 23.29 -26.70
N HIS A 54 15.15 22.35 -25.75
CA HIS A 54 16.21 21.41 -25.41
C HIS A 54 15.81 19.93 -25.54
N ILE A 55 14.75 19.65 -26.29
CA ILE A 55 14.27 18.27 -26.51
C ILE A 55 15.12 17.62 -27.63
N GLU A 56 15.94 16.62 -27.28
CA GLU A 56 16.78 15.89 -28.23
C GLU A 56 16.02 14.78 -29.01
N SER A 57 14.86 14.36 -28.54
CA SER A 57 14.05 13.30 -29.15
C SER A 57 12.56 13.65 -29.07
N ASN A 58 11.79 13.39 -30.14
CA ASN A 58 10.33 13.51 -30.16
C ASN A 58 9.71 12.71 -29.00
N ASP A 59 9.49 13.36 -27.86
CA ASP A 59 8.85 12.78 -26.70
C ASP A 59 7.34 13.00 -26.86
N PRO A 60 6.55 11.97 -27.23
CA PRO A 60 5.12 12.10 -27.52
C PRO A 60 4.31 12.57 -26.29
N VAL A 61 4.90 12.50 -25.08
CA VAL A 61 4.31 13.01 -23.85
C VAL A 61 4.31 14.55 -23.80
N ARG A 62 5.16 15.21 -24.59
CA ARG A 62 5.40 16.66 -24.55
C ARG A 62 5.06 17.37 -25.86
N TYR A 63 5.19 16.68 -26.99
CA TYR A 63 4.88 17.19 -28.32
C TYR A 63 4.12 16.13 -29.13
N ASP A 64 2.83 16.37 -29.37
CA ASP A 64 2.00 15.55 -30.24
C ASP A 64 1.84 16.28 -31.59
N PRO A 65 2.43 15.77 -32.69
CA PRO A 65 2.36 16.40 -34.01
C PRO A 65 0.95 16.39 -34.63
N SER A 66 -0.02 15.69 -34.03
CA SER A 66 -1.43 15.74 -34.44
C SER A 66 -2.20 16.94 -33.87
N LEU A 67 -1.65 17.63 -32.85
CA LEU A 67 -2.27 18.81 -32.25
C LEU A 67 -1.75 20.09 -32.93
N THR A 68 -2.61 20.71 -33.74
CA THR A 68 -2.28 21.96 -34.49
C THR A 68 -1.91 23.12 -33.56
N TYR A 69 -2.50 23.18 -32.35
CA TYR A 69 -2.18 24.14 -31.29
C TYR A 69 -2.52 23.52 -29.93
N GLY A 70 -1.53 23.16 -29.11
CA GLY A 70 -1.77 22.77 -27.72
C GLY A 70 -0.57 22.09 -27.06
N ARG A 71 -0.24 22.50 -25.83
CA ARG A 71 0.67 21.73 -24.95
C ARG A 71 0.00 20.38 -24.65
N THR A 72 0.70 19.27 -24.82
CA THR A 72 0.24 17.96 -24.33
C THR A 72 -0.05 18.09 -22.83
N ARG A 73 -1.23 17.64 -22.39
CA ARG A 73 -1.56 17.66 -20.96
C ARG A 73 -0.49 16.84 -20.25
N SER A 74 0.30 17.49 -19.40
CA SER A 74 1.26 16.78 -18.55
C SER A 74 0.49 15.71 -17.78
N ALA A 75 0.97 14.46 -17.80
CA ALA A 75 0.38 13.39 -17.01
C ALA A 75 0.18 13.90 -15.58
N ALA A 76 -1.06 13.79 -15.07
CA ALA A 76 -1.33 14.19 -13.70
C ALA A 76 -0.41 13.38 -12.79
N LEU A 77 0.36 14.05 -11.93
CA LEU A 77 1.16 13.35 -10.95
C LEU A 77 0.23 12.50 -10.08
N PRO A 78 0.63 11.26 -9.72
CA PRO A 78 -0.17 10.45 -8.83
C PRO A 78 -0.38 11.22 -7.53
N GLN A 79 -1.65 11.42 -7.16
CA GLN A 79 -1.98 12.04 -5.90
C GLN A 79 -1.47 11.15 -4.77
N TYR A 80 -0.75 11.74 -3.81
CA TYR A 80 -0.32 11.03 -2.62
C TYR A 80 -1.56 10.62 -1.82
N LEU A 81 -1.85 9.31 -1.80
CA LEU A 81 -2.93 8.75 -1.01
C LEU A 81 -2.33 8.10 0.23
N PRO A 82 -2.69 8.54 1.44
CA PRO A 82 -2.14 7.97 2.66
C PRO A 82 -2.55 6.51 2.82
N HIS A 83 -1.75 5.72 3.54
CA HIS A 83 -1.94 4.26 3.71
C HIS A 83 -3.35 3.89 4.14
N PHE A 84 -3.89 4.55 5.17
CA PHE A 84 -5.24 4.27 5.68
C PHE A 84 -6.32 4.50 4.61
N ALA A 85 -6.17 5.51 3.74
CA ALA A 85 -7.13 5.78 2.68
C ALA A 85 -6.96 4.82 1.48
N LEU A 86 -5.73 4.37 1.21
CA LEU A 86 -5.45 3.42 0.12
C LEU A 86 -6.03 2.03 0.43
N TYR A 87 -5.96 1.63 1.70
CA TYR A 87 -6.42 0.33 2.18
C TYR A 87 -7.76 0.36 2.93
N ASP A 88 -8.49 1.48 2.86
CA ASP A 88 -9.82 1.60 3.48
C ASP A 88 -10.73 0.46 3.01
N GLN A 89 -11.43 -0.16 3.96
CA GLN A 89 -12.34 -1.30 3.76
C GLN A 89 -11.71 -2.56 3.13
N LYS A 90 -10.40 -2.59 2.89
CA LYS A 90 -9.71 -3.78 2.37
C LYS A 90 -9.32 -4.68 3.54
N CYS A 91 -9.82 -5.90 3.51
CA CYS A 91 -9.48 -6.93 4.49
C CYS A 91 -9.10 -8.23 3.80
N LEU A 92 -8.18 -8.97 4.42
CA LEU A 92 -7.83 -10.33 4.02
C LEU A 92 -8.58 -11.29 4.93
N THR A 93 -9.16 -12.34 4.36
CA THR A 93 -9.93 -13.31 5.13
C THR A 93 -9.40 -14.72 4.89
N PHE A 94 -9.12 -15.40 5.99
CA PHE A 94 -8.58 -16.74 6.03
C PHE A 94 -9.55 -17.64 6.79
N LYS A 95 -9.93 -18.77 6.18
CA LYS A 95 -10.68 -19.82 6.88
C LYS A 95 -9.69 -20.69 7.63
N ALA A 96 -9.97 -20.91 8.89
CA ALA A 96 -9.16 -21.74 9.77
C ALA A 96 -10.05 -22.61 10.65
N PHE A 97 -9.45 -23.56 11.35
CA PHE A 97 -10.11 -24.27 12.43
C PHE A 97 -9.16 -24.47 13.60
N PHE A 98 -9.71 -24.73 14.78
CA PHE A 98 -8.94 -25.18 15.93
C PHE A 98 -9.65 -26.36 16.60
N LYS A 99 -8.88 -27.19 17.29
CA LYS A 99 -9.39 -28.32 18.07
C LYS A 99 -9.57 -27.86 19.52
N GLN A 100 -10.76 -28.07 20.07
CA GLN A 100 -11.06 -27.82 21.47
C GLN A 100 -11.21 -29.17 22.18
N SER A 101 -10.41 -29.42 23.21
CA SER A 101 -10.54 -30.62 24.05
C SER A 101 -11.84 -30.62 24.84
N VAL A 102 -12.48 -31.79 24.93
CA VAL A 102 -13.70 -32.01 25.72
C VAL A 102 -13.42 -33.13 26.70
N VAL A 103 -13.67 -32.88 27.99
CA VAL A 103 -13.40 -33.83 29.08
C VAL A 103 -14.69 -34.47 29.60
N GLU A 104 -15.83 -33.82 29.40
CA GLU A 104 -17.11 -34.17 30.04
C GLU A 104 -17.91 -35.22 29.26
N SER A 105 -17.58 -35.47 27.99
CA SER A 105 -18.30 -36.42 27.14
C SER A 105 -17.50 -37.73 27.00
N PRO A 106 -18.12 -38.89 27.23
CA PRO A 106 -17.47 -40.18 26.96
C PRO A 106 -17.40 -40.50 25.45
N LEU A 107 -18.14 -39.76 24.61
CA LEU A 107 -18.23 -40.00 23.17
C LEU A 107 -17.19 -39.20 22.36
N GLU A 108 -16.75 -38.05 22.86
CA GLU A 108 -15.91 -37.11 22.10
C GLU A 108 -14.76 -36.57 22.95
N TYR A 109 -13.52 -36.83 22.52
CA TYR A 109 -12.31 -36.30 23.17
C TYR A 109 -11.97 -34.87 22.74
N TYR A 110 -12.34 -34.48 21.51
CA TYR A 110 -12.15 -33.12 21.00
C TYR A 110 -13.21 -32.76 19.95
N ARG A 111 -13.53 -31.47 19.87
CA ARG A 111 -14.41 -30.89 18.86
C ARG A 111 -13.65 -29.92 17.97
N VAL A 112 -13.98 -29.91 16.68
CA VAL A 112 -13.36 -29.00 15.70
C VAL A 112 -14.26 -27.78 15.50
N ARG A 113 -13.74 -26.59 15.77
CA ARG A 113 -14.46 -25.33 15.57
C ARG A 113 -13.85 -24.57 14.39
N LYS A 114 -14.69 -24.28 13.40
CA LYS A 114 -14.30 -23.52 12.19
C LYS A 114 -14.38 -22.04 12.51
N VAL A 115 -13.41 -21.26 12.05
CA VAL A 115 -13.32 -19.82 12.29
C VAL A 115 -12.83 -19.09 11.04
N ASN A 116 -13.14 -17.81 10.96
CA ASN A 116 -12.59 -16.90 9.98
C ASN A 116 -11.66 -15.92 10.70
N ILE A 117 -10.40 -15.89 10.27
CA ILE A 117 -9.40 -14.92 10.67
C ILE A 117 -9.45 -13.79 9.65
N ILE A 118 -9.73 -12.58 10.12
CA ILE A 118 -9.87 -11.39 9.28
C ILE A 118 -8.76 -10.41 9.66
N TYR A 119 -7.97 -10.00 8.68
CA TYR A 119 -6.89 -9.03 8.79
C TYR A 119 -7.28 -7.74 8.08
N PHE A 120 -7.23 -6.60 8.76
CA PHE A 120 -7.54 -5.30 8.19
C PHE A 120 -6.25 -4.62 7.70
N LEU A 121 -6.18 -4.30 6.40
CA LEU A 121 -4.97 -3.73 5.78
C LEU A 121 -4.77 -2.25 6.13
N GLU A 122 -5.82 -1.57 6.55
CA GLU A 122 -5.80 -0.17 6.96
C GLU A 122 -4.90 0.08 8.17
N ASP A 123 -5.00 -0.77 9.20
CA ASP A 123 -4.42 -0.53 10.53
C ASP A 123 -3.64 -1.72 11.11
N ASP A 124 -3.40 -2.77 10.31
CA ASP A 124 -2.72 -4.01 10.69
C ASP A 124 -3.37 -4.74 11.89
N THR A 125 -4.70 -4.68 11.99
CA THR A 125 -5.44 -5.33 13.07
C THR A 125 -6.05 -6.66 12.64
N ILE A 126 -6.28 -7.55 13.61
CA ILE A 126 -6.85 -8.88 13.40
C ILE A 126 -8.09 -9.05 14.25
N THR A 127 -9.10 -9.70 13.69
CA THR A 127 -10.27 -10.21 14.42
C THR A 127 -10.51 -11.67 14.05
N ILE A 128 -10.97 -12.48 15.00
CA ILE A 128 -11.32 -13.89 14.75
C ILE A 128 -12.80 -14.06 15.06
N MET A 129 -13.54 -14.58 14.08
CA MET A 129 -14.98 -14.80 14.19
C MET A 129 -15.34 -16.21 13.80
N GLU A 130 -16.12 -16.86 14.65
CA GLU A 130 -16.76 -18.13 14.36
C GLU A 130 -18.10 -17.88 13.64
N PRO A 131 -18.32 -18.49 12.46
CA PRO A 131 -19.61 -18.43 11.79
C PRO A 131 -20.69 -19.08 12.65
N ARG A 132 -21.87 -18.45 12.69
CA ARG A 132 -23.03 -18.99 13.40
C ARG A 132 -23.59 -20.21 12.68
N ILE A 133 -23.71 -21.32 13.39
CA ILE A 133 -24.26 -22.59 12.92
C ILE A 133 -25.48 -22.91 13.76
N ARG A 134 -26.62 -23.15 13.11
CA ARG A 134 -27.87 -23.52 13.79
C ARG A 134 -27.70 -24.85 14.51
N ASN A 135 -28.32 -24.98 15.69
CA ASN A 135 -28.30 -26.19 16.52
C ASN A 135 -26.90 -26.62 16.98
N SER A 136 -25.92 -25.72 17.03
CA SER A 136 -24.56 -26.03 17.50
C SER A 136 -24.48 -26.20 19.03
N GLY A 137 -25.40 -25.59 19.78
CA GLY A 137 -25.38 -25.60 21.25
C GLY A 137 -24.19 -24.85 21.87
N LEU A 138 -23.45 -24.07 21.09
CA LEU A 138 -22.26 -23.33 21.53
C LEU A 138 -22.44 -21.83 21.37
N GLU A 139 -21.83 -21.07 22.28
CA GLU A 139 -21.64 -19.63 22.12
C GLU A 139 -20.76 -19.37 20.89
N GLN A 140 -21.33 -18.69 19.90
CA GLN A 140 -20.72 -18.44 18.59
C GLN A 140 -20.68 -16.94 18.28
N GLY A 141 -19.73 -16.56 17.43
CA GLY A 141 -19.53 -15.19 16.99
C GLY A 141 -18.09 -14.75 17.16
N ARG A 142 -17.86 -13.55 17.69
CA ARG A 142 -16.53 -12.97 17.78
C ARG A 142 -15.74 -13.59 18.93
N LEU A 143 -14.73 -14.40 18.60
CA LEU A 143 -13.83 -15.02 19.56
C LEU A 143 -12.72 -14.06 20.01
N VAL A 144 -12.20 -13.27 19.07
CA VAL A 144 -11.16 -12.28 19.34
C VAL A 144 -11.62 -10.94 18.78
N ARG A 145 -11.57 -9.89 19.62
CA ARG A 145 -11.90 -8.52 19.22
C ARG A 145 -10.84 -7.97 18.26
N ARG A 146 -11.27 -7.11 17.30
CA ARG A 146 -10.36 -6.36 16.42
C ARG A 146 -9.31 -5.62 17.25
N GLY A 147 -8.04 -5.91 16.99
CA GLY A 147 -6.90 -5.25 17.61
C GLY A 147 -5.57 -5.73 17.05
N LYS A 148 -4.48 -5.06 17.44
CA LYS A 148 -3.12 -5.50 17.11
C LYS A 148 -2.72 -6.64 18.06
N ILE A 149 -2.54 -7.83 17.50
CA ILE A 149 -2.26 -9.03 18.28
C ILE A 149 -0.74 -9.26 18.32
N PRO A 150 -0.12 -9.34 19.50
CA PRO A 150 1.29 -9.65 19.62
C PRO A 150 1.53 -11.13 19.26
N LYS A 151 2.58 -11.38 18.47
CA LYS A 151 3.09 -12.71 18.11
C LYS A 151 3.97 -13.29 19.22
N ASN A 152 4.69 -12.43 19.93
CA ASN A 152 5.59 -12.80 21.01
C ASN A 152 5.60 -11.72 22.11
N ASN A 153 6.24 -12.04 23.23
CA ASN A 153 6.40 -11.11 24.36
C ASN A 153 7.40 -9.97 24.08
N LEU A 154 8.00 -9.94 22.90
CA LEU A 154 9.00 -8.94 22.48
C LEU A 154 8.37 -7.75 21.74
N GLY A 155 7.04 -7.71 21.63
CA GLY A 155 6.32 -6.62 20.98
C GLY A 155 6.22 -6.74 19.46
N ASN A 156 6.55 -7.90 18.88
CA ASN A 156 6.29 -8.12 17.46
C ASN A 156 4.80 -8.41 17.25
N TYR A 157 4.18 -7.75 16.28
CA TYR A 157 2.78 -7.97 15.92
C TYR A 157 2.65 -8.89 14.71
N TRP A 158 1.50 -9.55 14.59
CA TRP A 158 1.17 -10.32 13.40
C TRP A 158 1.04 -9.40 12.18
N HIS A 159 1.73 -9.77 11.11
CA HIS A 159 1.64 -9.08 9.83
C HIS A 159 0.96 -9.99 8.79
N TRP A 160 0.32 -9.41 7.77
CA TRP A 160 -0.37 -10.20 6.74
C TRP A 160 0.54 -11.22 6.04
N LYS A 161 1.85 -10.91 5.92
CA LYS A 161 2.86 -11.81 5.33
C LYS A 161 3.05 -13.11 6.11
N ASP A 162 2.79 -13.08 7.41
CA ASP A 162 2.88 -14.26 8.27
C ASP A 162 1.65 -15.19 8.11
N LEU A 163 0.53 -14.64 7.60
CA LEU A 163 -0.73 -15.35 7.42
C LEU A 163 -0.73 -16.05 6.07
N GLN A 164 -0.53 -17.37 6.07
CA GLN A 164 -0.55 -18.20 4.87
C GLN A 164 -1.44 -19.42 5.08
N VAL A 165 -2.02 -19.90 3.98
CA VAL A 165 -2.78 -21.15 3.98
C VAL A 165 -1.86 -22.33 4.30
N GLY A 166 -2.33 -23.24 5.15
CA GLY A 166 -1.59 -24.40 5.63
C GLY A 166 -0.69 -24.13 6.84
N LYS A 167 -0.62 -22.89 7.35
CA LYS A 167 0.16 -22.55 8.55
C LYS A 167 -0.70 -22.52 9.81
N ASP A 168 -0.04 -22.89 10.91
CA ASP A 168 -0.55 -22.78 12.26
C ASP A 168 -0.24 -21.41 12.85
N ILE A 169 -1.27 -20.76 13.37
CA ILE A 169 -1.21 -19.42 13.93
C ILE A 169 -1.64 -19.50 15.40
N ALA A 170 -0.74 -19.13 16.31
CA ALA A 170 -1.03 -19.09 17.74
C ALA A 170 -1.48 -17.68 18.14
N ILE A 171 -2.73 -17.54 18.59
CA ILE A 171 -3.31 -16.28 19.06
C ILE A 171 -3.95 -16.54 20.43
N ASN A 172 -3.55 -15.75 21.44
CA ASN A 172 -4.06 -15.85 22.82
C ASN A 172 -4.01 -17.28 23.41
N GLY A 173 -2.97 -18.05 23.07
CA GLY A 173 -2.80 -19.43 23.54
C GLY A 173 -3.60 -20.49 22.77
N VAL A 174 -4.41 -20.09 21.78
CA VAL A 174 -5.13 -21.03 20.89
C VAL A 174 -4.40 -21.13 19.55
N VAL A 175 -4.17 -22.36 19.09
CA VAL A 175 -3.54 -22.62 17.79
C VAL A 175 -4.62 -22.84 16.74
N TYR A 176 -4.63 -21.97 15.74
CA TYR A 176 -5.53 -22.01 14.60
C TYR A 176 -4.80 -22.54 13.37
N HIS A 177 -5.32 -23.59 12.75
CA HIS A 177 -4.78 -24.13 11.51
C HIS A 177 -5.52 -23.50 10.32
N THR A 178 -4.77 -22.80 9.47
CA THR A 178 -5.35 -22.11 8.29
C THR A 178 -5.56 -23.09 7.15
N THR A 179 -6.77 -23.19 6.63
CA THR A 179 -7.12 -24.14 5.56
C THR A 179 -7.32 -23.52 4.20
N ASP A 180 -7.85 -22.29 4.17
CA ASP A 180 -8.29 -21.64 2.93
C ASP A 180 -8.28 -20.11 3.09
N CYS A 181 -8.36 -19.37 1.98
CA CYS A 181 -8.48 -17.92 1.96
C CYS A 181 -9.43 -17.46 0.86
N ASP A 182 -10.01 -16.27 1.04
CA ASP A 182 -10.96 -15.69 0.08
C ASP A 182 -10.31 -15.31 -1.27
N LEU A 183 -11.12 -15.21 -2.31
CA LEU A 183 -10.69 -14.90 -3.67
C LEU A 183 -9.89 -13.61 -3.74
N PHE A 184 -10.31 -12.56 -3.01
CA PHE A 184 -9.57 -11.30 -2.95
C PHE A 184 -8.14 -11.50 -2.41
N THR A 185 -8.01 -12.33 -1.37
CA THR A 185 -6.72 -12.66 -0.73
C THR A 185 -5.83 -13.49 -1.66
N ARG A 186 -6.44 -14.40 -2.44
CA ARG A 186 -5.75 -15.26 -3.41
C ARG A 186 -5.21 -14.47 -4.61
N VAL A 187 -6.04 -13.62 -5.22
CA VAL A 187 -5.73 -12.91 -6.47
C VAL A 187 -4.69 -11.83 -6.26
N SER A 188 -4.70 -11.16 -5.11
CA SER A 188 -3.96 -9.92 -4.93
C SER A 188 -2.44 -10.12 -4.67
N HIS A 189 -1.85 -11.29 -4.98
CA HIS A 189 -0.45 -11.67 -4.73
C HIS A 189 -0.01 -11.69 -3.24
N TRP A 190 -0.91 -11.41 -2.28
CA TRP A 190 -0.60 -11.46 -0.84
C TRP A 190 -0.52 -12.89 -0.29
N CYS A 191 -0.92 -13.90 -1.09
CA CYS A 191 -0.74 -15.32 -0.81
C CYS A 191 0.32 -15.92 -1.78
N PRO A 192 1.57 -16.11 -1.34
CA PRO A 192 2.65 -16.56 -2.23
C PRO A 192 2.57 -18.04 -2.67
N LEU A 193 1.50 -18.78 -2.33
CA LEU A 193 1.40 -20.23 -2.57
C LEU A 193 0.43 -20.63 -3.71
N LEU A 194 -0.16 -19.68 -4.44
CA LEU A 194 -1.10 -19.97 -5.54
C LEU A 194 -0.69 -19.40 -6.90
N VAL A 195 0.53 -18.87 -7.03
CA VAL A 195 1.13 -18.49 -8.32
C VAL A 195 2.16 -19.55 -8.68
N GLY A 196 1.68 -20.73 -9.05
CA GLY A 196 2.53 -21.90 -9.28
C GLY A 196 1.76 -23.10 -9.81
N VAL A 197 0.84 -22.87 -10.75
CA VAL A 197 0.40 -23.83 -11.79
C VAL A 197 0.08 -23.03 -13.03
#